data_AF-A0A1H0IZ88-F1
#
_entry.id   AF-A0A1H0IZ88-F1
#
_cell.length_a   1.000
_cell.length_b   1.000
_cell.length_c   1.000
_cell.angle_alpha   90.00
_cell.angle_beta   90.00
_cell.angle_gamma   90.00
#
_symmetry.space_group_name_H-M   'P 1'
#
loop_
_entity.id
_entity.type
_entity.pdbx_description
1 polymer ?
#
loop_
_entity_poly.entity_id
_entity_poly.type
_entity_poly.pdbx_seq_one_letter_code
_entity_poly.pdbx_strand_id
1 'polypeptide(L)'
;MTRTSAARVWGGTTAVIGAVLLIRPAAVTARVSAGASTPDLTIVRVLGGRQLLQGGAVLVRPGSAALLRLGSVVDLLHAASMVAAATLWPRYRRPALASAVLAGTSAAAGALIGRRRR
;
A
#
# COMPACT_ATOMS: atom_id res chain seq x y z
N MET A 1 -18.70 -6.19 -12.18
CA MET A 1 -18.09 -4.92 -11.74
C MET A 1 -17.37 -4.27 -12.92
N THR A 2 -17.59 -2.98 -13.20
CA THR A 2 -16.84 -2.29 -14.28
C THR A 2 -15.41 -2.00 -13.82
N ARG A 3 -14.49 -1.81 -14.77
CA ARG A 3 -13.09 -1.45 -14.48
C ARG A 3 -13.00 -0.14 -13.67
N THR A 4 -13.81 0.84 -14.01
CA THR A 4 -13.87 2.14 -13.32
C THR A 4 -14.38 1.97 -11.89
N SER A 5 -15.40 1.15 -11.67
CA SER A 5 -15.88 0.81 -10.32
C SER A 5 -14.79 0.08 -9.51
N ALA A 6 -14.06 -0.87 -10.12
CA ALA A 6 -12.95 -1.56 -9.48
C ALA A 6 -11.80 -0.60 -9.10
N ALA A 7 -11.43 0.31 -10.00
CA ALA A 7 -10.42 1.32 -9.74
C ALA A 7 -10.84 2.28 -8.62
N ARG A 8 -12.12 2.68 -8.57
CA ARG A 8 -12.65 3.53 -7.50
C ARG A 8 -12.65 2.83 -6.15
N VAL A 9 -13.07 1.55 -6.08
CA VAL A 9 -13.03 0.77 -4.84
C VAL A 9 -11.59 0.62 -4.35
N TRP A 10 -10.68 0.18 -5.23
CA TRP A 10 -9.27 0.04 -4.89
C TRP A 10 -8.64 1.38 -4.45
N GLY A 11 -8.88 2.46 -5.21
CA GLY A 11 -8.37 3.80 -4.88
C GLY A 11 -8.94 4.33 -3.56
N GLY A 12 -10.23 4.13 -3.31
CA GLY A 12 -10.90 4.49 -2.07
C GLY A 12 -10.34 3.74 -0.86
N THR A 13 -10.22 2.41 -0.96
CA THR A 13 -9.61 1.59 0.09
C THR A 13 -8.17 2.03 0.38
N THR A 14 -7.37 2.25 -0.67
CA THR A 14 -5.97 2.70 -0.55
C THR A 14 -5.89 4.06 0.14
N ALA A 15 -6.75 5.01 -0.25
CA ALA A 15 -6.79 6.34 0.33
C ALA A 15 -7.18 6.30 1.83
N VAL A 16 -8.19 5.52 2.18
CA VAL A 16 -8.64 5.36 3.58
C VAL A 16 -7.54 4.74 4.43
N ILE A 17 -6.90 3.67 3.96
CA ILE A 17 -5.76 3.07 4.66
C ILE A 17 -4.64 4.10 4.86
N GLY A 18 -4.33 4.87 3.81
CA GLY A 18 -3.33 5.94 3.87
C GLY A 18 -3.65 6.99 4.93
N ALA A 19 -4.89 7.47 4.97
CA ALA A 19 -5.35 8.43 5.97
C ALA A 19 -5.26 7.87 7.41
N VAL A 20 -5.65 6.60 7.61
CA VAL A 20 -5.55 5.93 8.91
C VAL A 20 -4.09 5.83 9.38
N LEU A 21 -3.16 5.46 8.49
CA LEU A 21 -1.73 5.42 8.80
C LEU A 21 -1.15 6.80 9.11
N LEU A 22 -1.64 7.85 8.44
CA LEU A 22 -1.19 9.22 8.64
C LEU A 22 -1.67 9.79 9.98
N ILE A 23 -2.95 9.59 10.32
CA ILE A 23 -3.61 10.16 11.51
C ILE A 23 -3.33 9.31 12.75
N ARG A 24 -3.31 7.98 12.63
CA ARG A 24 -3.20 7.03 13.76
C ARG A 24 -2.03 6.04 13.61
N PRO A 25 -0.80 6.49 13.28
CA PRO A 25 0.33 5.58 13.01
C PRO A 25 0.63 4.66 14.20
N ALA A 26 0.68 5.20 15.43
CA ALA A 26 1.01 4.44 16.64
C ALA A 26 0.03 3.30 16.92
N ALA A 27 -1.27 3.53 16.72
CA ALA A 27 -2.29 2.51 16.95
C ALA A 27 -2.19 1.37 15.92
N VAL A 28 -1.89 1.70 14.67
CA VAL A 28 -1.71 0.69 13.62
C VAL A 28 -0.43 -0.11 13.86
N THR A 29 0.69 0.56 14.16
CA THR A 29 1.96 -0.12 14.42
C THR A 29 1.89 -1.04 15.63
N ALA A 30 1.19 -0.63 16.71
CA ALA A 30 1.01 -1.47 17.89
C ALA A 30 0.28 -2.78 17.53
N ARG A 31 -0.81 -2.69 16.74
CA ARG A 31 -1.58 -3.86 16.32
C ARG A 31 -0.81 -4.78 15.36
N VAL A 32 -0.14 -4.20 14.37
CA VAL A 32 0.58 -4.98 13.35
C VAL A 32 1.83 -5.65 13.94
N SER A 33 2.54 -4.94 14.82
CA SER A 33 3.76 -5.46 15.45
C SER A 33 3.44 -6.53 16.50
N ALA A 34 2.25 -6.46 17.15
CA ALA A 34 1.76 -7.48 18.08
C ALA A 34 2.82 -7.94 19.12
N GLY A 35 3.47 -6.97 19.76
CA GLY A 35 4.53 -7.21 20.75
C GLY A 35 5.96 -7.25 20.17
N ALA A 36 6.13 -7.27 18.85
CA ALA A 36 7.44 -7.07 18.21
C ALA A 36 7.87 -5.59 18.21
N SER A 37 9.12 -5.32 17.80
CA SER A 37 9.62 -3.95 17.68
C SER A 37 8.78 -3.14 16.69
N THR A 38 8.41 -1.92 17.08
CA THR A 38 7.64 -1.01 16.24
C THR A 38 8.55 -0.18 15.34
N PRO A 39 8.20 -0.01 14.05
CA PRO A 39 8.93 0.90 13.16
C PRO A 39 8.73 2.37 13.58
N ASP A 40 9.61 3.24 13.09
CA ASP A 40 9.51 4.69 13.28
C ASP A 40 8.16 5.20 12.74
N LEU A 41 7.44 5.98 13.55
CA LEU A 41 6.13 6.52 13.19
C LEU A 41 6.19 7.47 12.00
N THR A 42 7.32 8.14 11.77
CA THR A 42 7.58 9.01 10.62
C THR A 42 7.57 8.18 9.34
N ILE A 43 8.24 7.02 9.33
CA ILE A 43 8.24 6.10 8.18
C ILE A 43 6.81 5.62 7.87
N VAL A 44 6.05 5.31 8.92
CA VAL A 44 4.65 4.87 8.78
C VAL A 44 3.74 5.98 8.25
N ARG A 45 3.96 7.23 8.68
CA ARG A 45 3.27 8.40 8.14
C ARG A 45 3.62 8.66 6.68
N VAL A 46 4.89 8.50 6.28
CA VAL A 46 5.32 8.61 4.88
C VAL A 46 4.62 7.56 4.01
N LEU A 47 4.56 6.31 4.49
CA LEU A 47 3.78 5.25 3.83
C LEU A 47 2.30 5.63 3.73
N GLY A 48 1.71 6.16 4.80
CA GLY A 48 0.33 6.65 4.82
C GLY A 48 0.06 7.74 3.80
N GLY A 49 0.93 8.75 3.74
CA GLY A 49 0.87 9.83 2.76
C GLY A 49 0.96 9.32 1.32
N ARG A 50 1.88 8.38 1.05
CA ARG A 50 1.98 7.73 -0.27
C ARG A 50 0.68 7.04 -0.67
N GLN A 51 0.10 6.25 0.22
CA GLN A 51 -1.16 5.54 -0.06
C GLN A 51 -2.34 6.52 -0.25
N LEU A 52 -2.39 7.58 0.55
CA LEU A 52 -3.40 8.63 0.41
C LEU A 52 -3.31 9.32 -0.96
N LEU A 53 -2.10 9.68 -1.39
CA LEU A 53 -1.85 10.28 -2.70
C LEU A 53 -2.16 9.33 -3.85
N GLN A 54 -1.72 8.06 -3.77
CA GLN A 54 -1.97 7.05 -4.79
C GLN A 54 -3.47 6.77 -4.95
N GLY A 55 -4.16 6.53 -3.84
CA GLY A 55 -5.61 6.30 -3.82
C GLY A 55 -6.38 7.51 -4.33
N GLY A 56 -6.01 8.71 -3.88
CA GLY A 56 -6.59 9.97 -4.34
C GLY A 56 -6.40 10.20 -5.84
N ALA A 57 -5.21 9.98 -6.37
CA ALA A 57 -4.93 10.12 -7.80
C ALA A 57 -5.81 9.19 -8.66
N VAL A 58 -6.04 7.97 -8.21
CA VAL A 58 -6.93 7.03 -8.89
C VAL A 58 -8.40 7.39 -8.73
N LEU A 59 -8.82 7.95 -7.59
CA LEU A 59 -10.19 8.47 -7.43
C LEU A 59 -10.46 9.65 -8.37
N VAL A 60 -9.49 10.55 -8.58
CA VAL A 60 -9.59 11.67 -9.52
C VAL A 60 -9.60 11.19 -10.97
N ARG A 61 -8.80 10.17 -11.32
CA ARG A 61 -8.69 9.64 -12.70
C ARG A 61 -8.81 8.10 -12.76
N PRO A 62 -10.00 7.53 -12.48
CA PRO A 62 -10.17 6.08 -12.30
C PRO A 62 -10.00 5.25 -13.58
N GLY A 63 -10.09 5.88 -14.77
CA GLY A 63 -9.84 5.23 -16.05
C GLY A 63 -8.36 5.16 -16.45
N SER A 64 -7.45 5.79 -15.70
CA SER A 64 -6.05 5.91 -16.10
C SER A 64 -5.27 4.61 -15.88
N ALA A 65 -5.10 3.83 -16.95
CA ALA A 65 -4.26 2.64 -16.94
C ALA A 65 -2.80 2.94 -16.57
N ALA A 66 -2.29 4.14 -16.90
CA ALA A 66 -0.94 4.56 -16.57
C ALA A 66 -0.77 4.74 -15.04
N LEU A 67 -1.72 5.40 -14.37
CA LEU A 67 -1.68 5.58 -12.91
C LEU A 67 -1.75 4.24 -12.18
N LEU A 68 -2.65 3.34 -12.62
CA LEU A 68 -2.78 2.00 -12.03
C LEU A 68 -1.48 1.20 -12.16
N ARG A 69 -0.83 1.22 -13.33
CA ARG A 69 0.45 0.52 -13.55
C ARG A 69 1.58 1.11 -12.74
N LEU A 70 1.69 2.44 -12.70
CA LEU A 70 2.73 3.11 -11.92
C LEU A 70 2.57 2.80 -10.43
N GLY A 71 1.35 2.89 -9.90
CA GLY A 71 1.04 2.49 -8.51
C GLY A 71 1.42 1.04 -8.24
N SER A 72 1.08 0.11 -9.15
CA SER A 72 1.48 -1.30 -9.02
C SER A 72 2.98 -1.52 -8.98
N VAL A 73 3.76 -0.78 -9.79
CA VAL A 73 5.23 -0.89 -9.77
C VAL A 73 5.78 -0.36 -8.45
N VAL A 74 5.28 0.76 -7.96
CA VAL A 74 5.69 1.32 -6.65
C VAL A 74 5.36 0.36 -5.51
N ASP A 75 4.17 -0.25 -5.52
CA ASP A 75 3.76 -1.21 -4.51
C ASP A 75 4.58 -2.50 -4.58
N LEU A 76 4.96 -2.96 -5.77
CA LEU A 76 5.84 -4.12 -5.94
C LEU A 76 7.26 -3.83 -5.40
N LEU A 77 7.82 -2.66 -5.72
CA LEU A 77 9.12 -2.23 -5.21
C LEU A 77 9.10 -2.09 -3.68
N HIS A 78 8.02 -1.56 -3.12
CA HIS A 78 7.82 -1.50 -1.67
C HIS A 78 7.71 -2.89 -1.05
N ALA A 79 6.98 -3.82 -1.68
CA ALA A 79 6.90 -5.20 -1.20
C ALA A 79 8.29 -5.87 -1.18
N ALA A 80 9.08 -5.71 -2.25
CA ALA A 80 10.43 -6.25 -2.33
C ALA A 80 11.37 -5.65 -1.26
N SER A 81 11.31 -4.33 -1.04
CA SER A 81 12.12 -3.69 0.00
C SER A 81 11.72 -4.14 1.41
N MET A 82 10.44 -4.43 1.65
CA MET A 82 9.98 -4.98 2.93
C MET A 82 10.40 -6.44 3.14
N VAL A 83 10.47 -7.25 2.07
CA VAL A 83 11.06 -8.60 2.16
C VAL A 83 12.54 -8.50 2.53
N ALA A 84 13.30 -7.59 1.90
CA ALA A 84 14.69 -7.35 2.28
C ALA A 84 14.82 -6.80 3.72
N ALA A 85 13.92 -5.92 4.15
CA ALA A 85 13.91 -5.42 5.52
C ALA A 85 13.62 -6.55 6.54
N ALA A 86 12.75 -7.49 6.19
CA ALA A 86 12.41 -8.63 7.02
C ALA A 86 13.59 -9.62 7.20
N THR A 87 14.51 -9.68 6.24
CA THR A 87 15.73 -10.50 6.32
C THR A 87 16.88 -9.76 7.01
N LEU A 88 17.09 -8.49 6.69
CA LEU A 88 18.19 -7.67 7.23
C LEU A 88 17.94 -7.21 8.68
N TRP A 89 16.69 -6.99 9.07
CA TRP A 89 16.32 -6.56 10.42
C TRP A 89 15.25 -7.46 11.04
N PRO A 90 15.64 -8.66 11.55
CA PRO A 90 14.70 -9.65 12.08
C PRO A 90 13.77 -9.12 13.17
N ARG A 91 14.21 -8.13 13.96
CA ARG A 91 13.39 -7.45 14.98
C ARG A 91 12.12 -6.80 14.42
N TYR A 92 12.11 -6.43 13.14
CA TYR A 92 10.98 -5.84 12.42
C TYR A 92 10.33 -6.83 11.45
N ARG A 93 10.67 -8.12 11.50
CA ARG A 93 10.23 -9.12 10.51
C ARG A 93 8.72 -9.18 10.38
N ARG A 94 7.98 -9.18 11.50
CA ARG A 94 6.51 -9.24 11.49
C ARG A 94 5.87 -8.02 10.81
N PRO A 95 6.14 -6.76 11.23
CA PRO A 95 5.59 -5.60 10.55
C PRO A 95 6.08 -5.46 9.11
N ALA A 96 7.32 -5.83 8.81
CA ALA A 96 7.85 -5.80 7.44
C ALA A 96 7.11 -6.80 6.53
N LEU A 97 6.95 -8.06 6.92
CA LEU A 97 6.21 -9.05 6.13
C LEU A 97 4.73 -8.70 5.97
N ALA A 98 4.08 -8.17 7.02
CA ALA A 98 2.71 -7.70 6.92
C ALA A 98 2.58 -6.57 5.88
N SER A 99 3.53 -5.62 5.89
CA SER A 99 3.59 -4.56 4.88
C SER A 99 3.87 -5.11 3.48
N ALA A 100 4.77 -6.10 3.35
CA ALA A 100 5.08 -6.76 2.08
C ALA A 100 3.87 -7.45 1.46
N VAL A 101 3.10 -8.19 2.26
CA VAL A 101 1.88 -8.89 1.81
C VAL A 101 0.84 -7.88 1.32
N LEU A 102 0.57 -6.84 2.11
CA LEU A 102 -0.41 -5.80 1.74
C LEU A 102 0.01 -5.05 0.46
N ALA A 103 1.29 -4.73 0.33
CA ALA A 103 1.79 -4.06 -0.87
C ALA A 103 1.75 -5.00 -2.09
N GLY A 104 2.11 -6.28 -1.93
CA GLY A 104 2.02 -7.27 -3.00
C GLY A 104 0.58 -7.49 -3.48
N THR A 105 -0.39 -7.57 -2.58
CA THR A 105 -1.82 -7.69 -2.95
C THR A 105 -2.34 -6.43 -3.63
N SER A 106 -1.94 -5.24 -3.16
CA SER A 106 -2.25 -3.97 -3.81
C SER A 106 -1.65 -3.90 -5.22
N ALA A 107 -0.38 -4.27 -5.38
CA ALA A 107 0.31 -4.29 -6.67
C ALA A 107 -0.42 -5.19 -7.68
N ALA A 108 -0.77 -6.41 -7.26
CA ALA A 108 -1.53 -7.35 -8.08
C ALA A 108 -2.90 -6.80 -8.46
N ALA A 109 -3.65 -6.21 -7.51
CA ALA A 109 -4.95 -5.60 -7.78
C ALA A 109 -4.84 -4.46 -8.80
N GLY A 110 -3.91 -3.52 -8.61
CA GLY A 110 -3.68 -2.42 -9.55
C GLY A 110 -3.29 -2.91 -10.95
N ALA A 111 -2.49 -3.99 -11.05
CA ALA A 111 -2.04 -4.54 -12.32
C ALA A 111 -3.20 -5.24 -13.07
N LEU A 112 -4.02 -5.99 -12.34
CA LEU A 112 -5.21 -6.66 -12.88
C LEU A 112 -6.26 -5.65 -13.35
N ILE A 113 -6.54 -4.61 -12.56
CA ILE A 113 -7.45 -3.52 -12.95
C ILE A 113 -6.84 -2.71 -14.12
N GLY A 114 -5.52 -2.52 -14.11
CA GLY A 114 -4.73 -1.78 -15.09
C GLY A 114 -4.54 -2.48 -16.45
N ARG A 115 -4.78 -3.79 -16.52
CA ARG A 115 -4.57 -4.59 -17.74
C ARG A 115 -5.53 -4.13 -18.86
N ARG A 116 -5.02 -3.85 -20.05
CA ARG A 116 -5.89 -3.60 -21.23
C ARG A 116 -6.45 -4.95 -21.68
N ARG A 117 -7.76 -5.07 -21.88
CA ARG A 117 -8.28 -6.08 -22.82
C ARG A 117 -7.86 -5.58 -24.20
N ARG A 118 -7.06 -6.39 -24.90
CA ARG A 118 -6.85 -6.18 -26.34
C ARG A 118 -8.15 -6.50 -27.06
#